data_AF-A0A9D9S9S1-F1
#
_entry.id   AF-A0A9D9S9S1-F1
#
_cell.length_a   1.000
_cell.length_b   1.000
_cell.length_c   1.000
_cell.angle_alpha   90.00
_cell.angle_beta   90.00
_cell.angle_gamma   90.00
#
_symmetry.space_group_name_H-M   'P 1'
#
loop_
_entity.id
_entity.type
_entity.pdbx_description
1 polymer ?
#
loop_
_entity_poly.entity_id
_entity_poly.type
_entity_poly.pdbx_seq_one_letter_code
_entity_poly.pdbx_strand_id
1 'polypeptide(L)'
;MIYSFPAEKFSIARRALMLPHPDGQHASLETALTECRLGLHRMNRAKLDATIRSQIYTLECFMDSTGFSDADGDSAWTIRLKGLSDEEKSEISRLVDELANFFASQEA
;
A
#
# COMPACT_ATOMS: atom_id res chain seq x y z
N MET A 1 -0.93 20.91 -8.75
CA MET A 1 -1.82 20.32 -7.72
C MET A 1 -0.98 19.75 -6.59
N ILE A 2 -1.42 19.89 -5.33
CA ILE A 2 -0.63 19.49 -4.15
C ILE A 2 -0.62 17.95 -3.97
N TYR A 3 -1.48 17.21 -4.67
CA TYR A 3 -1.68 15.76 -4.51
C TYR A 3 -1.42 14.90 -5.76
N SER A 4 -0.84 15.44 -6.84
CA SER A 4 -0.62 14.64 -8.06
C SER A 4 0.37 13.49 -7.90
N PHE A 5 1.40 13.68 -7.08
CA PHE A 5 2.37 12.64 -6.79
C PHE A 5 1.77 11.45 -6.00
N PRO A 6 1.08 11.65 -4.85
CA PRO A 6 0.43 10.54 -4.16
C PRO A 6 -0.68 9.90 -5.00
N ALA A 7 -1.50 10.67 -5.72
CA ALA A 7 -2.57 10.12 -6.54
C ALA A 7 -2.08 9.19 -7.66
N GLU A 8 -0.98 9.56 -8.34
CA GLU A 8 -0.32 8.70 -9.33
C GLU A 8 0.19 7.41 -8.68
N LYS A 9 0.85 7.51 -7.53
CA LYS A 9 1.40 6.36 -6.81
C LYS A 9 0.32 5.38 -6.32
N PHE A 10 -0.76 5.88 -5.76
CA PHE A 10 -1.89 5.05 -5.36
C PHE A 10 -2.63 4.44 -6.56
N SER A 11 -2.69 5.14 -7.69
CA SER A 11 -3.23 4.59 -8.93
C SER A 11 -2.39 3.44 -9.48
N ILE A 12 -1.06 3.56 -9.43
CA ILE A 12 -0.12 2.48 -9.79
C ILE A 12 -0.29 1.30 -8.83
N ALA A 13 -0.37 1.56 -7.52
CA ALA A 13 -0.57 0.52 -6.51
C ALA A 13 -1.86 -0.28 -6.74
N ARG A 14 -2.99 0.41 -6.95
CA ARG A 14 -4.27 -0.22 -7.29
C ARG A 14 -4.16 -1.07 -8.56
N ARG A 15 -3.51 -0.54 -9.59
CA ARG A 15 -3.33 -1.25 -10.86
C ARG A 15 -2.47 -2.50 -10.69
N ALA A 16 -1.44 -2.44 -9.84
CA ALA A 16 -0.61 -3.60 -9.53
C ALA A 16 -1.42 -4.73 -8.88
N LEU A 17 -2.39 -4.40 -8.02
CA LEU A 17 -3.29 -5.39 -7.40
C LEU A 17 -4.31 -6.00 -8.36
N MET A 18 -4.70 -5.26 -9.40
CA MET A 18 -5.67 -5.71 -10.42
C MET A 18 -5.04 -6.58 -11.52
N LEU A 19 -3.72 -6.55 -11.69
CA LEU A 19 -3.03 -7.33 -12.72
C LEU A 19 -2.69 -8.74 -12.22
N PRO A 20 -2.83 -9.79 -13.06
CA PRO A 20 -2.30 -11.10 -12.75
C PRO A 20 -0.76 -11.04 -12.77
N HIS A 21 -0.12 -11.24 -11.62
CA HIS A 21 1.34 -11.26 -11.52
C HIS A 21 1.89 -12.66 -11.73
N PRO A 22 2.91 -12.84 -12.59
CA PRO A 22 3.51 -14.14 -12.87
C PRO A 22 4.26 -14.74 -11.65
N ASP A 23 4.70 -13.88 -10.72
CA ASP A 23 5.43 -14.26 -9.51
C ASP A 23 4.50 -14.64 -8.33
N GLY A 24 3.20 -14.32 -8.45
CA GLY A 24 2.20 -14.59 -7.43
C GLY A 24 1.61 -13.33 -6.78
N GLN A 25 0.53 -13.51 -6.02
CA GLN A 25 -0.26 -12.42 -5.44
C GLN A 25 0.53 -11.56 -4.42
N HIS A 26 1.58 -12.12 -3.83
CA HIS A 26 2.47 -11.42 -2.90
C HIS A 26 3.34 -10.35 -3.60
N ALA A 27 3.81 -10.59 -4.83
CA ALA A 27 4.58 -9.60 -5.58
C ALA A 27 3.73 -8.38 -5.97
N SER A 28 2.44 -8.61 -6.27
CA SER A 28 1.45 -7.55 -6.49
C SER A 28 1.30 -6.66 -5.26
N LEU A 29 1.17 -7.30 -4.08
CA LEU A 29 1.02 -6.62 -2.80
C LEU A 29 2.29 -5.84 -2.43
N GLU A 30 3.47 -6.44 -2.63
CA GLU A 30 4.75 -5.79 -2.38
C GLU A 30 4.91 -4.51 -3.21
N THR A 31 4.62 -4.60 -4.50
CA THR A 31 4.67 -3.46 -5.42
C THR A 31 3.67 -2.39 -4.99
N ALA A 32 2.42 -2.78 -4.68
CA ALA A 32 1.38 -1.85 -4.28
C ALA A 32 1.73 -1.09 -2.99
N LEU A 33 2.18 -1.80 -1.96
CA LEU A 33 2.55 -1.20 -0.69
C LEU A 33 3.78 -0.30 -0.81
N THR A 34 4.77 -0.68 -1.63
CA THR A 34 5.96 0.13 -1.89
C THR A 34 5.59 1.47 -2.54
N GLU A 35 4.72 1.44 -3.56
CA GLU A 35 4.24 2.65 -4.22
C GLU A 35 3.38 3.51 -3.28
N CYS A 36 2.50 2.91 -2.47
CA CYS A 36 1.75 3.62 -1.43
C CYS A 36 2.69 4.33 -0.45
N ARG A 37 3.74 3.65 0.05
CA ARG A 37 4.71 4.25 0.97
C ARG A 37 5.46 5.42 0.33
N LEU A 38 5.85 5.30 -0.94
CA LEU A 38 6.47 6.41 -1.68
C LEU A 38 5.54 7.61 -1.84
N GLY A 39 4.27 7.37 -2.17
CA GLY A 39 3.25 8.42 -2.27
C GLY A 39 3.03 9.13 -0.94
N LEU A 40 2.98 8.37 0.16
CA LEU A 40 2.80 8.87 1.52
C LEU A 40 4.03 9.61 2.07
N HIS A 41 5.23 9.22 1.66
CA HIS A 41 6.48 9.82 2.16
C HIS A 41 6.59 11.31 1.82
N ARG A 42 6.09 11.73 0.66
CA ARG A 42 6.12 13.13 0.21
C ARG A 42 4.86 13.92 0.58
N MET A 43 3.88 13.30 1.22
CA MET A 43 2.58 13.91 1.45
C MET A 43 2.44 14.54 2.83
N ASN A 44 1.76 15.69 2.90
CA ASN A 44 1.46 16.34 4.17
C ASN A 44 0.22 15.70 4.83
N ARG A 45 0.47 14.81 5.80
CA ARG A 45 -0.57 14.10 6.57
C ARG A 45 -1.51 15.03 7.35
N ALA A 46 -1.07 16.26 7.67
CA ALA A 46 -1.85 17.22 8.45
C ALA A 46 -3.10 17.72 7.71
N LYS A 47 -3.12 17.66 6.38
CA LYS A 47 -4.26 18.09 5.55
C LYS A 47 -5.28 16.98 5.28
N LEU A 48 -4.98 15.74 5.68
CA LEU A 48 -5.88 14.61 5.47
C LEU A 48 -6.99 14.58 6.51
N ASP A 49 -8.12 13.97 6.15
CA ASP A 49 -9.17 13.65 7.09
C ASP A 49 -8.71 12.62 8.14
N ALA A 50 -9.32 12.62 9.32
CA ALA A 50 -9.00 11.67 10.38
C ALA A 50 -9.21 10.22 9.92
N THR A 51 -10.23 9.98 9.09
CA THR A 51 -10.54 8.68 8.52
C THR A 51 -9.40 8.18 7.62
N ILE A 52 -8.96 9.04 6.69
CA ILE A 52 -7.86 8.73 5.75
C ILE A 52 -6.55 8.49 6.50
N ARG A 53 -6.28 9.30 7.55
CA ARG A 53 -5.11 9.08 8.42
C ARG A 53 -5.17 7.73 9.12
N SER A 54 -6.34 7.30 9.61
CA SER A 54 -6.50 5.99 10.22
C SER A 54 -6.27 4.85 9.23
N GLN A 55 -6.80 4.97 8.01
CA GLN A 55 -6.58 3.98 6.93
C GLN A 55 -5.10 3.87 6.56
N ILE A 56 -4.40 5.00 6.44
CA ILE A 56 -2.96 5.04 6.20
C ILE A 56 -2.20 4.39 7.33
N TYR A 57 -2.57 4.65 8.57
CA TYR A 57 -1.94 4.03 9.74
C TYR A 57 -2.13 2.51 9.75
N THR A 58 -3.34 2.02 9.44
CA THR A 58 -3.61 0.59 9.29
C THR A 58 -2.75 -0.03 8.18
N LEU A 59 -2.64 0.64 7.04
CA LEU A 59 -1.77 0.21 5.94
C LEU A 59 -0.29 0.19 6.37
N GLU A 60 0.17 1.21 7.09
CA GLU A 60 1.52 1.28 7.67
C GLU A 60 1.78 0.14 8.67
N CYS A 61 0.77 -0.28 9.43
CA CYS A 61 0.84 -1.43 10.34
C CYS A 61 1.01 -2.76 9.59
N PHE A 62 0.29 -2.94 8.48
CA PHE A 62 0.50 -4.08 7.58
C PHE A 62 1.88 -4.07 6.93
N MET A 63 2.37 -2.88 6.63
CA MET A 63 3.71 -2.59 6.12
C MET A 63 4.81 -2.67 7.19
N ASP A 64 4.50 -2.97 8.45
CA ASP A 64 5.49 -2.68 9.48
C ASP A 64 6.73 -3.59 9.45
N SER A 65 6.74 -4.84 9.02
CA SER A 65 7.89 -5.79 9.09
C SER A 65 8.80 -5.83 10.35
N THR A 66 8.59 -5.01 11.38
CA THR A 66 9.43 -4.93 12.58
C THR A 66 9.30 -6.26 13.34
N GLY A 67 10.39 -7.02 13.40
CA GLY A 67 10.42 -8.35 14.02
C GLY A 67 10.63 -9.52 13.06
N PHE A 68 10.59 -9.28 11.74
CA PHE A 68 11.03 -10.26 10.75
C PHE A 68 12.52 -10.01 10.44
N SER A 69 13.37 -10.97 10.81
CA SER A 69 14.81 -10.90 10.57
C SER A 69 15.18 -11.85 9.44
N ASP A 70 15.81 -11.32 8.40
CA ASP A 70 16.29 -12.05 7.24
C ASP A 70 17.35 -13.09 7.66
N ALA A 71 17.04 -14.37 7.47
CA ALA A 71 18.03 -15.45 7.59
C ALA A 71 18.44 -16.01 6.21
N ASP A 72 17.65 -15.76 5.15
CA ASP A 72 17.75 -16.49 3.87
C ASP A 72 17.87 -15.60 2.62
N GLY A 73 17.87 -14.27 2.76
CA GLY A 73 18.00 -13.35 1.63
C GLY A 73 16.70 -13.05 0.87
N ASP A 74 15.57 -13.64 1.30
CA ASP A 74 14.21 -13.21 0.94
C ASP A 74 13.83 -12.10 1.94
N SER A 75 13.61 -10.89 1.44
CA SER A 75 13.27 -9.74 2.28
C SER A 75 12.22 -10.14 3.33
N ALA A 76 12.45 -9.85 4.60
CA ALA A 76 11.51 -10.00 5.72
C ALA A 76 10.05 -9.63 5.35
N TRP A 77 9.93 -8.68 4.43
CA TRP A 77 8.72 -8.25 3.76
C TRP A 77 8.01 -9.33 2.93
N THR A 78 8.72 -9.99 2.02
CA THR A 78 8.21 -11.02 1.12
C THR A 78 7.73 -12.25 1.90
N ILE A 79 8.45 -12.64 2.96
CA ILE A 79 8.03 -13.69 3.89
C ILE A 79 6.72 -13.31 4.57
N ARG A 80 6.60 -12.07 5.07
CA ARG A 80 5.36 -11.58 5.71
C ARG A 80 4.19 -11.58 4.73
N LEU A 81 4.39 -11.09 3.50
CA LEU A 81 3.34 -11.05 2.47
C LEU A 81 2.88 -12.44 2.03
N LYS A 82 3.80 -13.41 1.95
CA LYS A 82 3.48 -14.82 1.71
C LYS A 82 2.65 -15.41 2.87
N GLY A 83 2.90 -14.96 4.10
CA GLY A 83 2.19 -15.38 5.31
C GLY A 83 0.84 -14.69 5.57
N LEU A 84 0.48 -13.64 4.82
CA LEU A 84 -0.81 -12.96 4.98
C LEU A 84 -1.98 -13.88 4.62
N SER A 85 -3.03 -13.83 5.44
CA SER A 85 -4.30 -14.50 5.14
C SER A 85 -5.04 -13.80 3.99
N ASP A 86 -5.89 -14.53 3.28
CA ASP A 86 -6.73 -13.94 2.21
C ASP A 86 -7.57 -12.76 2.70
N GLU A 87 -8.05 -12.81 3.95
CA GLU A 87 -8.78 -11.69 4.58
C GLU A 87 -7.91 -10.43 4.71
N GLU A 88 -6.65 -10.57 5.14
CA GLU A 88 -5.71 -9.45 5.24
C GLU A 88 -5.35 -8.89 3.86
N LYS A 89 -5.19 -9.76 2.86
CA LYS A 89 -4.92 -9.34 1.47
C LYS A 89 -6.11 -8.58 0.87
N SER A 90 -7.34 -9.02 1.16
CA SER A 90 -8.55 -8.32 0.77
C SER A 90 -8.68 -6.97 1.48
N GLU A 91 -8.35 -6.89 2.78
CA GLU A 91 -8.38 -5.62 3.52
C GLU A 91 -7.33 -4.64 2.97
N ILE A 92 -6.10 -5.10 2.70
CA ILE A 92 -5.06 -4.25 2.07
C ILE A 92 -5.55 -3.74 0.71
N SER A 93 -6.13 -4.62 -0.11
CA SER A 93 -6.62 -4.23 -1.44
C SER A 93 -7.74 -3.20 -1.35
N ARG A 94 -8.66 -3.37 -0.40
CA ARG A 94 -9.72 -2.40 -0.13
C ARG A 94 -9.15 -1.06 0.34
N LEU A 95 -8.22 -1.07 1.31
CA LEU A 95 -7.58 0.15 1.80
C LEU A 95 -6.86 0.91 0.68
N VAL A 96 -6.12 0.20 -0.19
CA VAL A 96 -5.43 0.81 -1.34
C VAL A 96 -6.42 1.41 -2.32
N ASP A 97 -7.55 0.74 -2.61
CA ASP A 97 -8.58 1.26 -3.51
C ASP A 97 -9.28 2.51 -2.94
N GLU A 98 -9.69 2.47 -1.66
CA GLU A 98 -10.31 3.62 -0.99
C GLU A 98 -9.38 4.84 -0.98
N LEU A 99 -8.10 4.63 -0.64
CA LEU A 99 -7.09 5.69 -0.65
C LEU A 99 -6.82 6.21 -2.06
N ALA A 100 -6.72 5.34 -3.07
CA ALA A 100 -6.54 5.74 -4.46
C ALA A 100 -7.71 6.60 -4.97
N ASN A 101 -8.94 6.20 -4.66
CA ASN A 101 -10.13 6.96 -5.02
C ASN A 101 -10.18 8.33 -4.33
N PHE A 102 -9.81 8.39 -3.04
CA PHE A 102 -9.70 9.64 -2.30
C PHE A 102 -8.69 10.59 -2.97
N PHE A 103 -7.46 10.13 -3.24
CA PHE A 103 -6.43 10.98 -3.85
C PHE A 103 -6.80 11.43 -5.25
N ALA A 104 -7.40 10.55 -6.06
CA ALA A 104 -7.92 10.92 -7.38
C ALA A 104 -9.00 12.02 -7.29
N SER A 105 -9.86 11.98 -6.26
CA SER A 105 -10.86 13.01 -6.01
C SER A 105 -10.27 14.35 -5.54
N GLN A 106 -9.03 14.37 -5.02
CA GLN A 106 -8.31 15.59 -4.66
C GLN A 106 -7.51 16.19 -5.85
N GLU A 107 -7.39 15.46 -6.96
CA GLU A 107 -6.87 15.94 -8.24
C GLU A 107 -7.93 16.46 -9.20
N ALA A 108 -9.20 16.15 -8.97
CA ALA A 108 -10.32 16.57 -9.82
C ALA A 108 -10.77 18.02 -9.56
#